data_AF-A0A0N0JSE8-F1
#
_entry.id   AF-A0A0N0JSE8-F1
#
_cell.length_a   1.000
_cell.length_b   1.000
_cell.length_c   1.000
_cell.angle_alpha   90.00
_cell.angle_beta   90.00
_cell.angle_gamma   90.00
#
_symmetry.space_group_name_H-M   'P 1'
#
loop_
_entity.id
_entity.type
_entity.pdbx_description
1 polymer ?
#
loop_
_entity_poly.entity_id
_entity_poly.type
_entity_poly.pdbx_seq_one_letter_code
_entity_poly.pdbx_strand_id
1 'polypeptide(L)'
;MLEFRKLLAMLIALAAMFAAPLAAQDRALPYWASLRYDEVRMRVGPSEEYPIEWVYKRKGLPVKVVRVREGWRLVEDPEGTQGWIASSQLNPARWVLVAGEGLADVRAEGAAASALKWRAQPGVVAALLRCREAWCEVDIAGRKGWIARDRLWGTEALPGDE
;
A
#
# COMPACT_ATOMS: atom_id res chain seq x y z
N MET A 1 17.56 33.93 44.04
CA MET A 1 16.25 33.24 43.87
C MET A 1 15.33 33.91 42.85
N LEU A 2 15.29 35.25 42.76
CA LEU A 2 14.42 36.00 41.82
C LEU A 2 14.88 35.93 40.35
N GLU A 3 16.20 35.95 40.10
CA GLU A 3 16.77 35.90 38.75
C GLU A 3 16.61 34.52 38.08
N PHE A 4 16.63 33.43 38.87
CA PHE A 4 16.43 32.08 38.35
C PHE A 4 14.98 31.85 37.87
N ARG A 5 13.99 32.50 38.51
CA ARG A 5 12.58 32.44 38.09
C ARG A 5 12.33 33.22 36.79
N LYS A 6 13.04 34.33 36.56
CA LYS A 6 12.96 35.10 35.31
C LYS A 6 13.59 34.35 34.12
N LEU A 7 14.75 33.72 34.32
CA LEU A 7 15.38 32.87 33.31
C LEU A 7 14.50 31.67 32.94
N LEU A 8 13.89 31.01 33.93
CA LEU A 8 12.99 29.88 33.68
C LEU A 8 11.71 30.30 32.93
N ALA A 9 11.14 31.46 33.25
CA ALA A 9 9.98 31.99 32.54
C ALA A 9 10.30 32.40 31.08
N MET A 10 11.50 32.93 30.84
CA MET A 10 11.95 33.32 29.49
C MET A 10 12.24 32.09 28.59
N LEU A 11 12.74 31.00 29.17
CA LEU A 11 12.95 29.72 28.47
C LEU A 11 11.63 29.04 28.06
N ILE A 12 10.59 29.11 28.91
CA ILE A 12 9.28 28.54 28.59
C ILE A 12 8.56 29.34 27.49
N ALA A 13 8.69 30.68 27.50
CA ALA A 13 8.11 31.53 26.47
C ALA A 13 8.75 31.31 25.07
N LEU A 14 10.05 31.01 25.03
CA LEU A 14 10.76 30.73 23.78
C LEU A 14 10.39 29.36 23.18
N ALA A 15 10.10 28.36 24.02
CA ALA A 15 9.71 27.02 23.56
C ALA A 15 8.31 26.99 22.89
N ALA A 16 7.40 27.88 23.29
CA ALA A 16 6.06 27.96 22.71
C ALA A 16 6.04 28.51 21.27
N MET A 17 7.09 29.22 20.83
CA MET A 17 7.18 29.78 19.48
C MET A 17 7.66 28.78 18.41
N PHE A 18 8.11 27.59 18.82
CA PHE A 18 8.57 26.52 17.91
C PHE A 18 7.64 25.30 17.89
N ALA A 19 6.42 25.42 18.43
CA ALA A 19 5.39 24.41 18.25
C ALA A 19 4.80 24.53 16.84
N ALA A 20 5.52 24.02 15.84
CA ALA A 20 4.91 23.78 14.53
C ALA A 20 3.75 22.79 14.73
N PRO A 21 2.55 23.05 14.20
CA PRO A 21 1.49 22.05 14.23
C PRO A 21 2.02 20.81 13.54
N LEU A 22 1.93 19.67 14.23
CA LEU A 22 2.14 18.37 13.62
C LEU A 22 0.92 18.10 12.72
N ALA A 23 0.83 18.82 11.60
CA ALA A 23 -0.08 18.45 10.54
C ALA A 23 0.40 17.07 10.07
N ALA A 24 -0.40 16.04 10.34
CA ALA A 24 -0.23 14.77 9.65
C ALA A 24 -0.21 15.13 8.15
N GLN A 25 0.94 14.95 7.49
CA GLN A 25 1.02 15.20 6.06
C GLN A 25 -0.06 14.35 5.40
N ASP A 26 -1.05 15.00 4.81
CA ASP A 26 -2.08 14.31 4.04
C ASP A 26 -1.37 13.64 2.87
N ARG A 27 -1.20 12.31 2.96
CA ARG A 27 -0.59 11.49 1.91
C ARG A 27 -1.33 11.77 0.61
N ALA A 28 -0.59 12.14 -0.44
CA ALA A 28 -1.17 12.43 -1.74
C ALA A 28 -2.01 11.23 -2.24
N LEU A 29 -3.07 11.52 -2.98
CA LEU A 29 -3.94 10.50 -3.57
C LEU A 29 -3.78 10.48 -5.09
N PRO A 30 -3.99 9.32 -5.74
CA PRO A 30 -4.13 8.00 -5.14
C PRO A 30 -2.79 7.44 -4.62
N TYR A 31 -2.87 6.35 -3.85
CA TYR A 31 -1.68 5.60 -3.40
C TYR A 31 -1.96 4.10 -3.24
N TRP A 32 -0.92 3.27 -3.27
CA TRP A 32 -1.07 1.83 -3.06
C TRP A 32 -1.10 1.45 -1.57
N ALA A 33 -1.95 0.48 -1.25
CA ALA A 33 -1.92 -0.26 0.00
C ALA A 33 -2.13 -1.76 -0.28
N SER A 34 -2.01 -2.58 0.76
CA SER A 34 -2.27 -4.01 0.71
C SER A 34 -3.12 -4.46 1.89
N LEU A 35 -3.88 -5.54 1.71
CA LEU A 35 -4.68 -6.11 2.79
C LEU A 35 -3.78 -6.70 3.88
N ARG A 36 -3.96 -6.25 5.13
CA ARG A 36 -3.09 -6.63 6.27
C ARG A 36 -3.35 -8.05 6.77
N TYR A 37 -4.60 -8.49 6.75
CA TYR A 37 -5.06 -9.73 7.37
C TYR A 37 -5.53 -10.75 6.33
N ASP A 38 -5.67 -12.00 6.76
CA ASP A 38 -6.21 -13.07 5.90
C ASP A 38 -7.66 -12.82 5.53
N GLU A 39 -8.43 -12.17 6.41
CA GLU A 39 -9.77 -11.70 6.15
C GLU A 39 -9.87 -10.18 6.32
N VAL A 40 -10.35 -9.46 5.30
CA VAL A 40 -10.61 -8.01 5.36
C VAL A 40 -12.00 -7.70 4.84
N ARG A 41 -12.71 -6.83 5.54
CA ARG A 41 -14.08 -6.42 5.21
C ARG A 41 -14.10 -5.07 4.50
N MET A 42 -14.66 -5.04 3.31
CA MET A 42 -15.04 -3.83 2.59
C MET A 42 -16.50 -3.51 2.86
N ARG A 43 -16.81 -2.23 3.06
CA ARG A 43 -18.14 -1.73 3.38
C ARG A 43 -18.57 -0.68 2.37
N VAL A 44 -19.87 -0.48 2.23
CA VAL A 44 -20.42 0.57 1.36
C VAL A 44 -20.15 1.99 1.86
N GLY A 45 -19.81 2.16 3.15
CA GLY A 45 -19.56 3.47 3.75
C GLY A 45 -18.45 3.47 4.81
N PRO A 46 -17.96 4.67 5.19
CA PRO A 46 -16.81 4.88 6.08
C PRO A 46 -17.20 4.79 7.57
N SER A 47 -17.84 3.70 7.97
CA SER A 47 -18.19 3.39 9.36
C SER A 47 -18.46 1.89 9.50
N GLU A 48 -18.30 1.35 10.71
CA GLU A 48 -18.62 -0.05 11.01
C GLU A 48 -20.13 -0.35 10.94
N GLU A 49 -20.96 0.68 11.01
CA GLU A 49 -22.42 0.60 10.91
C GLU A 49 -22.91 0.29 9.48
N TYR A 50 -22.12 0.65 8.46
CA TYR A 50 -22.48 0.34 7.07
C TYR A 50 -22.34 -1.15 6.78
N PRO A 51 -23.23 -1.75 5.97
CA PRO A 51 -23.13 -3.16 5.63
C PRO A 51 -21.82 -3.50 4.92
N ILE A 52 -21.40 -4.75 5.11
CA ILE A 52 -20.25 -5.33 4.41
C ILE A 52 -20.69 -5.61 2.97
N GLU A 53 -20.00 -5.00 2.02
CA GLU A 53 -20.18 -5.24 0.59
C GLU A 53 -19.42 -6.50 0.17
N TRP A 54 -18.20 -6.68 0.72
CA TRP A 54 -17.32 -7.78 0.36
C TRP A 54 -16.41 -8.22 1.50
N VAL A 55 -16.07 -9.52 1.50
CA VAL A 55 -15.10 -10.11 2.43
C VAL A 55 -13.95 -10.70 1.63
N TYR A 56 -12.82 -10.02 1.63
CA TYR A 56 -11.60 -10.52 1.00
C TYR A 56 -10.95 -11.58 1.87
N LYS A 57 -10.55 -12.71 1.26
CA LYS A 57 -9.80 -13.79 1.91
C LYS A 57 -8.39 -13.92 1.36
N ARG A 58 -7.66 -12.80 1.29
CA ARG A 58 -6.37 -12.72 0.60
C ARG A 58 -5.46 -11.65 1.19
N LYS A 59 -4.68 -12.03 2.20
CA LYS A 59 -3.63 -11.17 2.75
C LYS A 59 -2.66 -10.72 1.64
N GLY A 60 -2.26 -9.46 1.69
CA GLY A 60 -1.32 -8.89 0.73
C GLY A 60 -1.95 -8.55 -0.62
N LEU A 61 -3.27 -8.77 -0.82
CA LEU A 61 -3.94 -8.28 -2.03
C LEU A 61 -3.73 -6.76 -2.15
N PRO A 62 -3.14 -6.26 -3.24
CA PRO A 62 -2.97 -4.84 -3.43
C PRO A 62 -4.33 -4.17 -3.68
N VAL A 63 -4.46 -2.93 -3.23
CA VAL A 63 -5.62 -2.06 -3.47
C VAL A 63 -5.16 -0.62 -3.70
N LYS A 64 -5.86 0.12 -4.57
CA LYS A 64 -5.59 1.53 -4.83
C LYS A 64 -6.45 2.39 -3.92
N VAL A 65 -5.84 3.16 -3.01
CA VAL A 65 -6.58 4.13 -2.19
C VAL A 65 -6.84 5.38 -3.02
N VAL A 66 -8.11 5.72 -3.20
CA VAL A 66 -8.55 6.85 -4.05
C VAL A 66 -9.22 7.97 -3.25
N ARG A 67 -9.64 7.71 -2.01
CA ARG A 67 -10.17 8.71 -1.08
C ARG A 67 -9.87 8.33 0.36
N VAL A 68 -9.72 9.34 1.22
CA VAL A 68 -9.55 9.16 2.67
C VAL A 68 -10.68 9.89 3.40
N ARG A 69 -11.19 9.29 4.47
CA ARG A 69 -12.07 9.93 5.44
C ARG A 69 -11.78 9.36 6.82
N GLU A 70 -11.14 10.16 7.68
CA GLU A 70 -10.77 9.76 9.04
C GLU A 70 -10.02 8.41 9.07
N GLY A 71 -10.58 7.39 9.74
CA GLY A 71 -10.06 6.02 9.82
C GLY A 71 -10.31 5.16 8.58
N TRP A 72 -10.93 5.69 7.52
CA TRP A 72 -11.43 4.91 6.39
C TRP A 72 -10.81 5.32 5.06
N ARG A 73 -10.54 4.32 4.22
CA ARG A 73 -9.99 4.49 2.88
C ARG A 73 -11.00 3.95 1.89
N LEU A 74 -11.44 4.78 0.96
CA LEU A 74 -12.12 4.29 -0.23
C LEU A 74 -11.04 3.68 -1.11
N VAL A 75 -11.16 2.39 -1.37
CA VAL A 75 -10.21 1.64 -2.18
C VAL A 75 -10.87 1.17 -3.46
N GLU A 76 -10.06 1.01 -4.50
CA GLU A 76 -10.38 0.29 -5.72
C GLU A 76 -9.55 -1.00 -5.76
N ASP A 77 -10.20 -2.13 -6.00
CA ASP A 77 -9.56 -3.43 -6.11
C ASP A 77 -9.17 -3.77 -7.56
N PRO A 78 -8.49 -4.90 -7.83
CA PRO A 78 -8.05 -5.28 -9.18
C PRO A 78 -9.19 -5.47 -10.19
N GLU A 79 -10.42 -5.69 -9.74
CA GLU A 79 -11.61 -5.85 -10.58
C GLU A 79 -12.33 -4.51 -10.81
N GLY A 80 -11.81 -3.41 -10.23
CA GLY A 80 -12.40 -2.08 -10.29
C GLY A 80 -13.50 -1.84 -9.25
N THR A 81 -13.74 -2.80 -8.35
CA THR A 81 -14.74 -2.64 -7.29
C THR A 81 -14.26 -1.59 -6.30
N GLN A 82 -15.16 -0.66 -5.94
CA GLN A 82 -14.86 0.38 -4.96
C GLN A 82 -15.66 0.22 -3.67
N GLY A 83 -14.99 0.45 -2.55
CA GLY A 83 -15.62 0.44 -1.23
C GLY A 83 -14.68 0.84 -0.12
N TRP A 84 -15.21 0.97 1.10
CA TRP A 84 -14.50 1.49 2.25
C TRP A 84 -13.86 0.37 3.07
N ILE A 85 -12.57 0.51 3.35
CA ILE A 85 -11.82 -0.36 4.26
C ILE A 85 -11.24 0.49 5.39
N ALA A 86 -11.39 0.02 6.62
CA ALA A 86 -10.75 0.64 7.78
C ALA A 86 -9.22 0.56 7.64
N SER A 87 -8.49 1.64 7.93
CA SER A 87 -7.05 1.69 7.75
C SER A 87 -6.27 0.69 8.59
N SER A 88 -6.82 0.30 9.73
CA SER A 88 -6.26 -0.77 10.57
C SER A 88 -6.14 -2.09 9.81
N GLN A 89 -6.99 -2.33 8.80
CA GLN A 89 -6.97 -3.52 7.95
C GLN A 89 -6.05 -3.38 6.72
N LEU A 90 -5.36 -2.24 6.56
CA LEU A 90 -4.46 -1.97 5.44
C LEU A 90 -3.00 -1.88 5.91
N ASN A 91 -2.09 -2.25 5.02
CA ASN A 91 -0.64 -2.11 5.18
C ASN A 91 -0.09 -1.21 4.04
N PRO A 92 0.78 -0.22 4.33
CA PRO A 92 1.41 0.59 3.28
C PRO A 92 2.41 -0.21 2.41
N ALA A 93 2.83 -1.41 2.81
CA ALA A 93 3.74 -2.24 2.03
C ALA A 93 3.21 -2.48 0.61
N ARG A 94 4.10 -2.35 -0.38
CA ARG A 94 3.79 -2.56 -1.80
C ARG A 94 3.68 -4.04 -2.13
N TRP A 95 2.55 -4.41 -2.70
CA TRP A 95 2.27 -5.73 -3.23
C TRP A 95 1.76 -5.60 -4.66
N VAL A 96 1.81 -6.71 -5.40
CA VAL A 96 1.29 -6.83 -6.76
C VAL A 96 0.46 -8.09 -6.88
N LEU A 97 -0.46 -8.10 -7.84
CA LEU A 97 -1.25 -9.26 -8.23
C LEU A 97 -0.82 -9.73 -9.60
N VAL A 98 -0.54 -11.03 -9.76
CA VAL A 98 -0.35 -11.64 -11.08
C VAL A 98 -1.68 -11.61 -11.84
N ALA A 99 -1.68 -10.96 -13.00
CA ALA A 99 -2.88 -10.70 -13.80
C ALA A 99 -2.75 -11.22 -15.23
N GLY A 100 -3.85 -11.15 -15.99
CA GLY A 100 -3.95 -11.62 -17.37
C GLY A 100 -4.22 -13.12 -17.48
N GLU A 101 -4.30 -13.62 -18.72
CA GLU A 101 -4.60 -15.02 -19.01
C GLU A 101 -3.36 -15.91 -18.94
N GLY A 102 -3.55 -17.18 -18.58
CA GLY A 102 -2.47 -18.17 -18.54
C GLY A 102 -1.43 -17.93 -17.44
N LEU A 103 -0.43 -18.82 -17.38
CA LEU A 103 0.64 -18.76 -16.40
C LEU A 103 1.63 -17.62 -16.74
N ALA A 104 2.02 -16.83 -15.74
CA ALA A 104 3.07 -15.83 -15.86
C ALA A 104 4.45 -16.44 -15.59
N ASP A 105 5.40 -16.25 -16.50
CA ASP A 105 6.78 -16.67 -16.31
C ASP A 105 7.49 -15.84 -15.23
N VAL A 106 8.19 -16.53 -14.33
CA VAL A 106 9.06 -15.90 -13.33
C VAL A 106 10.51 -16.26 -13.63
N ARG A 107 11.31 -15.24 -13.93
CA ARG A 107 12.68 -15.36 -14.45
C ARG A 107 13.75 -14.99 -13.42
N ALA A 108 14.98 -15.38 -13.69
CA ALA A 108 16.13 -15.07 -12.83
C ALA A 108 16.50 -13.59 -12.82
N GLU A 109 16.37 -12.93 -13.96
CA GLU A 109 16.66 -11.51 -14.15
C GLU A 109 15.52 -10.82 -14.92
N GLY A 110 15.50 -9.49 -14.87
CA GLY A 110 14.53 -8.65 -15.57
C GLY A 110 14.82 -8.56 -17.07
N ALA A 111 14.83 -9.71 -17.76
CA ALA A 111 15.08 -9.81 -19.19
C ALA A 111 14.36 -11.01 -19.79
N ALA A 112 13.85 -10.87 -21.02
CA ALA A 112 13.11 -11.93 -21.70
C ALA A 112 13.96 -13.19 -21.98
N ALA A 113 15.25 -12.99 -22.26
CA ALA A 113 16.20 -14.07 -22.51
C ALA A 113 16.73 -14.74 -21.23
N SER A 114 16.43 -14.20 -20.04
CA SER A 114 16.86 -14.79 -18.77
C SER A 114 16.23 -16.17 -18.56
N ALA A 115 16.96 -17.04 -17.86
CA ALA A 115 16.48 -18.36 -17.43
C ALA A 115 15.11 -18.27 -16.73
N LEU A 116 14.19 -19.15 -17.15
CA LEU A 116 12.90 -19.37 -16.49
C LEU A 116 13.13 -20.16 -15.20
N LYS A 117 12.61 -19.67 -14.08
CA LYS A 117 12.74 -20.36 -12.79
C LYS A 117 11.48 -21.16 -12.43
N TRP A 118 10.30 -20.55 -12.61
CA TRP A 118 8.99 -21.16 -12.40
C TRP A 118 7.90 -20.30 -13.04
N ARG A 119 6.64 -20.70 -12.89
CA ARG A 119 5.49 -19.90 -13.34
C ARG A 119 4.52 -19.64 -12.19
N ALA A 120 3.86 -18.49 -12.23
CA ALA A 120 2.81 -18.11 -11.29
C ALA A 120 1.44 -18.12 -11.97
N GLN A 121 0.41 -18.55 -11.26
CA GLN A 121 -0.98 -18.46 -11.74
C GLN A 121 -1.50 -17.02 -11.59
N PRO A 122 -2.45 -16.59 -12.45
CA PRO A 122 -3.24 -15.40 -12.20
C PRO A 122 -3.90 -15.47 -10.83
N GLY A 123 -3.95 -14.34 -10.12
CA GLY A 123 -4.47 -14.26 -8.76
C GLY A 123 -3.42 -14.43 -7.65
N VAL A 124 -2.20 -14.88 -7.98
CA VAL A 124 -1.10 -14.92 -6.99
C VAL A 124 -0.72 -13.50 -6.59
N VAL A 125 -0.62 -13.28 -5.27
CA VAL A 125 -0.13 -12.02 -4.69
C VAL A 125 1.35 -12.13 -4.34
N ALA A 126 2.09 -11.04 -4.53
CA ALA A 126 3.53 -11.01 -4.28
C ALA A 126 3.93 -9.67 -3.66
N ALA A 127 4.95 -9.69 -2.80
CA ALA A 127 5.57 -8.45 -2.35
C ALA A 127 6.37 -7.86 -3.52
N LEU A 128 6.21 -6.55 -3.77
CA LEU A 128 6.94 -5.85 -4.82
C LEU A 128 8.26 -5.34 -4.25
N LEU A 129 9.39 -5.81 -4.78
CA LEU A 129 10.71 -5.39 -4.31
C LEU A 129 11.22 -4.17 -5.07
N ARG A 130 11.16 -4.23 -6.40
CA ARG A 130 11.52 -3.11 -7.29
C ARG A 130 11.01 -3.37 -8.70
N CYS A 131 10.79 -2.31 -9.47
CA CYS A 131 10.58 -2.42 -10.91
C CYS A 131 11.66 -1.67 -11.68
N ARG A 132 12.02 -2.19 -12.86
CA ARG A 132 12.95 -1.58 -13.82
C ARG A 132 12.39 -1.80 -15.22
N GLU A 133 12.23 -0.73 -16.00
CA GLU A 133 11.70 -0.80 -17.38
C GLU A 133 10.43 -1.67 -17.46
N ALA A 134 10.46 -2.77 -18.21
CA ALA A 134 9.34 -3.69 -18.41
C ALA A 134 9.28 -4.86 -17.41
N TRP A 135 10.08 -4.85 -16.34
CA TRP A 135 10.20 -5.97 -15.40
C TRP A 135 10.10 -5.53 -13.95
N CYS A 136 9.54 -6.41 -13.11
CA CYS A 136 9.46 -6.21 -11.68
C CYS A 136 10.00 -7.42 -10.93
N GLU A 137 10.89 -7.16 -9.99
CA GLU A 137 11.36 -8.16 -9.04
C GLU A 137 10.32 -8.28 -7.92
N VAL A 138 9.87 -9.52 -7.70
CA VAL A 138 8.83 -9.86 -6.74
C VAL A 138 9.31 -10.95 -5.80
N ASP A 139 8.73 -11.00 -4.61
CA ASP A 139 8.86 -12.10 -3.66
C ASP A 139 7.51 -12.81 -3.49
N ILE A 140 7.46 -14.07 -3.93
CA ILE A 140 6.29 -14.94 -3.78
C ILE A 140 6.63 -16.00 -2.74
N ALA A 141 6.09 -15.84 -1.52
CA ALA A 141 6.27 -16.79 -0.42
C ALA A 141 7.75 -17.15 -0.12
N GLY A 142 8.65 -16.16 -0.16
CA GLY A 142 10.08 -16.31 0.09
C GLY A 142 10.91 -16.62 -1.16
N ARG A 143 10.28 -16.78 -2.34
CA ARG A 143 10.95 -17.08 -3.61
C ARG A 143 10.98 -15.84 -4.49
N LYS A 144 12.20 -15.33 -4.71
CA LYS A 144 12.44 -14.12 -5.52
C LYS A 144 12.66 -14.42 -7.01
N GLY A 145 12.09 -13.58 -7.85
CA GLY A 145 12.31 -13.61 -9.29
C GLY A 145 11.68 -12.40 -9.98
N TRP A 146 11.83 -12.35 -11.30
CA TRP A 146 11.38 -11.24 -12.13
C TRP A 146 10.19 -11.63 -12.99
N ILE A 147 9.16 -10.81 -12.99
CA ILE A 147 7.95 -10.97 -13.80
C ILE A 147 7.82 -9.74 -14.69
N ALA A 148 7.34 -9.93 -15.93
CA ALA A 148 7.05 -8.83 -16.83
C ALA A 148 5.98 -7.91 -16.20
N ARG A 149 6.16 -6.59 -16.31
CA ARG A 149 5.33 -5.59 -15.64
C ARG A 149 3.88 -5.65 -16.10
N ASP A 150 3.63 -5.95 -17.38
CA ASP A 150 2.31 -6.11 -17.98
C ASP A 150 1.53 -7.34 -17.46
N ARG A 151 2.22 -8.27 -16.79
CA ARG A 151 1.64 -9.41 -16.07
C ARG A 151 1.28 -9.11 -14.62
N LEU A 152 1.43 -7.86 -14.18
CA LEU A 152 1.24 -7.45 -12.79
C LEU A 152 0.32 -6.24 -12.68
N TRP A 153 -0.68 -6.35 -11.79
CA TRP A 153 -1.45 -5.21 -11.31
C TRP A 153 -0.84 -4.67 -10.02
N GLY A 154 -0.86 -3.34 -9.82
CA GLY A 154 -0.24 -2.68 -8.65
C GLY A 154 1.17 -2.11 -8.91
N THR A 155 1.62 -2.05 -10.16
CA THR A 155 2.97 -1.58 -10.55
C THR A 155 3.03 -0.10 -10.93
N GLU A 156 1.88 0.56 -11.12
CA GLU A 156 1.77 1.99 -11.42
C GLU A 156 2.48 2.82 -10.34
N ALA A 157 3.17 3.89 -10.75
CA ALA A 157 3.68 4.89 -9.82
C ALA A 157 2.55 5.88 -9.54
N LEU A 158 2.09 5.97 -8.29
CA LEU A 158 1.04 6.92 -7.90
C LEU A 158 1.64 8.07 -7.08
N PRO A 159 1.01 9.26 -7.10
CA PRO A 159 1.53 10.45 -6.42
C PRO A 159 1.79 10.25 -4.92
N GLY A 160 1.01 9.39 -4.25
CA GLY A 160 1.19 9.14 -2.83
C GLY A 160 2.11 7.96 -2.49
N ASP A 161 2.83 7.38 -3.44
CA ASP A 161 3.79 6.30 -3.14
C ASP A 161 5.23 6.79 -2.92
N GLU A 162 5.45 8.11 -2.99
CA GLU A 162 6.73 8.78 -2.71
C GLU A 162 7.04 8.88 -1.21
#